data_AF-A0A0Q9QW28-F1
#
_entry.id   AF-A0A0Q9QW28-F1
#
_cell.length_a   1.000
_cell.length_b   1.000
_cell.length_c   1.000
_cell.angle_alpha   90.00
_cell.angle_beta   90.00
_cell.angle_gamma   90.00
#
_symmetry.space_group_name_H-M   'P 1'
#
loop_
_entity.id
_entity.type
_entity.pdbx_description
1 polymer ?
#
loop_
_entity_poly.entity_id
_entity_poly.type
_entity_poly.pdbx_seq_one_letter_code
_entity_poly.pdbx_strand_id
1 'polypeptide(L)'
;MSSLAAETADPDAEALLAAFEAAGADPRSVEVSIDTTPTGLQVDAMTAAVPLGDTCVFGHIRDGSSTVTQLPVLASGRCFVGDQR
;
A
#
# COMPACT_ATOMS: atom_id res chain seq x y z
N MET A 1 1.73 -19.56 5.56
CA MET A 1 1.34 -18.17 5.32
C MET A 1 2.44 -17.58 4.45
N SER A 2 2.19 -17.43 3.16
CA SER A 2 3.13 -16.78 2.24
C SER A 2 3.08 -15.28 2.52
N SER A 3 4.23 -14.63 2.64
CA SER A 3 4.30 -13.18 2.78
C SER A 3 4.38 -12.56 1.40
N LEU A 4 3.51 -11.59 1.10
CA LEU A 4 3.51 -10.83 -0.14
C LEU A 4 4.93 -10.38 -0.56
N ALA A 5 5.72 -9.92 0.40
CA ALA A 5 7.11 -9.49 0.18
C ALA A 5 8.05 -10.59 -0.34
N ALA A 6 7.79 -11.86 -0.04
CA ALA A 6 8.62 -12.99 -0.48
C ALA A 6 8.22 -13.51 -1.87
N GLU A 7 7.08 -13.07 -2.40
CA GLU A 7 6.49 -13.60 -3.65
C GLU A 7 6.80 -12.72 -4.86
N THR A 8 7.09 -11.42 -4.67
CA THR A 8 7.37 -10.50 -5.77
C THR A 8 8.60 -9.63 -5.46
N ALA A 9 9.60 -9.67 -6.35
CA ALA A 9 10.76 -8.78 -6.29
C ALA A 9 10.38 -7.35 -6.69
N ASP A 10 9.42 -7.23 -7.60
CA ASP A 10 8.79 -5.97 -8.02
C ASP A 10 7.37 -5.92 -7.44
N PRO A 11 7.04 -4.94 -6.58
CA PRO A 11 5.70 -4.82 -6.01
C PRO A 11 4.67 -4.43 -7.09
N ASP A 12 3.51 -5.08 -7.06
CA ASP A 12 2.36 -4.77 -7.93
C ASP A 12 1.16 -4.28 -7.09
N ALA A 13 0.42 -3.30 -7.60
CA ALA A 13 -0.65 -2.65 -6.84
C ALA A 13 -1.81 -3.62 -6.50
N GLU A 14 -2.08 -4.59 -7.37
CA GLU A 14 -3.16 -5.56 -7.20
C GLU A 14 -2.87 -6.53 -6.04
N ALA A 15 -1.64 -7.01 -5.91
CA ALA A 15 -1.24 -7.90 -4.84
C ALA A 15 -1.15 -7.17 -3.49
N LEU A 16 -0.75 -5.89 -3.46
CA LEU A 16 -0.87 -5.08 -2.25
C LEU A 16 -2.34 -4.93 -1.83
N LEU A 17 -3.23 -4.59 -2.77
CA LEU A 17 -4.66 -4.47 -2.48
C LEU A 17 -5.24 -5.79 -1.94
N ALA A 18 -4.91 -6.91 -2.58
CA ALA A 18 -5.35 -8.25 -2.16
C ALA A 18 -4.83 -8.62 -0.76
N ALA A 19 -3.60 -8.22 -0.40
CA ALA A 19 -3.06 -8.47 0.94
C ALA A 19 -3.79 -7.67 2.03
N PHE A 20 -4.18 -6.42 1.75
CA PHE A 20 -5.00 -5.63 2.67
C PHE A 20 -6.42 -6.20 2.79
N GLU A 21 -7.02 -6.63 1.69
CA GLU A 21 -8.34 -7.29 1.68
C GLU A 21 -8.31 -8.60 2.48
N ALA A 22 -7.28 -9.42 2.28
CA ALA A 22 -7.08 -10.66 3.07
C ALA A 22 -6.85 -10.38 4.57
N ALA A 23 -6.33 -9.20 4.90
CA ALA A 23 -6.20 -8.72 6.28
C ALA A 23 -7.51 -8.09 6.84
N GLY A 24 -8.57 -8.02 6.03
CA GLY A 24 -9.90 -7.55 6.43
C GLY A 24 -10.21 -6.08 6.12
N ALA A 25 -9.38 -5.41 5.32
CA ALA A 25 -9.68 -4.05 4.86
C ALA A 25 -10.83 -4.05 3.83
N ASP A 26 -11.65 -2.99 3.82
CA ASP A 26 -12.55 -2.72 2.68
C ASP A 26 -11.69 -2.26 1.49
N PRO A 27 -11.68 -2.97 0.35
CA PRO A 27 -10.86 -2.61 -0.81
C PRO A 27 -11.10 -1.17 -1.32
N ARG A 28 -12.30 -0.62 -1.11
CA ARG A 28 -12.64 0.75 -1.51
C ARG A 28 -11.99 1.82 -0.64
N SER A 29 -11.51 1.44 0.55
CA SER A 29 -10.84 2.32 1.50
C SER A 29 -9.31 2.22 1.44
N VAL A 30 -8.77 1.27 0.70
CA VAL A 30 -7.32 1.10 0.54
C VAL A 30 -6.80 2.13 -0.47
N GLU A 31 -5.80 2.90 -0.05
CA GLU A 31 -5.04 3.83 -0.88
C GLU A 31 -3.69 3.18 -1.24
N VAL A 32 -3.35 3.04 -2.53
CA VAL A 32 -2.13 2.33 -3.00
C VAL A 32 -1.32 3.25 -3.89
N SER A 33 -0.02 3.43 -3.64
CA SER A 33 0.88 4.33 -4.41
C SER A 33 1.06 3.89 -5.86
N ILE A 34 1.48 4.83 -6.72
CA ILE A 34 1.77 4.58 -8.14
C ILE A 34 2.78 3.43 -8.26
N ASP A 35 2.47 2.49 -9.16
CA ASP A 35 3.22 1.25 -9.39
C ASP A 35 4.15 1.30 -10.61
N THR A 36 3.97 2.30 -11.46
CA THR A 36 4.66 2.43 -12.73
C THR A 36 5.32 3.80 -12.84
N THR A 37 6.62 3.80 -13.09
CA THR A 37 7.39 5.02 -13.34
C THR A 37 6.97 5.69 -14.66
N PRO A 38 7.25 7.00 -14.85
CA PRO A 38 6.94 7.67 -16.12
C PRO A 38 7.57 7.06 -17.37
N THR A 39 8.61 6.23 -17.21
CA THR A 39 9.28 5.50 -18.30
C THR A 39 8.67 4.12 -18.57
N GLY A 40 7.61 3.72 -17.84
CA GLY A 40 6.95 2.42 -17.99
C GLY A 40 7.62 1.25 -17.27
N LEU A 41 8.55 1.53 -16.33
CA LEU A 41 9.18 0.51 -15.50
C LEU A 41 8.43 0.36 -14.17
N GLN A 42 8.43 -0.85 -13.61
CA GLN A 42 7.91 -1.11 -12.26
C GLN A 42 8.70 -0.32 -11.21
N VAL A 43 8.04 0.03 -10.12
CA VAL A 43 8.68 0.68 -8.96
C VAL A 43 9.45 -0.35 -8.13
N ASP A 44 10.55 0.09 -7.50
CA ASP A 44 11.35 -0.74 -6.57
C ASP A 44 10.77 -0.77 -5.15
N ALA A 45 9.82 0.13 -4.88
CA ALA A 45 9.10 0.21 -3.62
C ALA A 45 7.68 0.74 -3.82
N MET A 46 6.76 0.18 -3.04
CA MET A 46 5.36 0.55 -3.06
C MET A 46 4.84 0.70 -1.65
N THR A 47 3.80 1.51 -1.47
CA THR A 47 3.12 1.69 -0.20
C THR A 47 1.62 1.62 -0.42
N ALA A 48 0.92 0.94 0.49
CA ALA A 48 -0.52 1.02 0.61
C ALA A 48 -0.92 1.39 2.04
N ALA A 49 -2.08 2.00 2.20
CA ALA A 49 -2.62 2.35 3.50
C ALA A 49 -4.14 2.20 3.54
N VAL A 50 -4.66 1.90 4.73
CA VAL A 50 -6.10 1.87 5.00
C VAL A 50 -6.41 2.66 6.26
N PRO A 51 -7.44 3.53 6.26
CA PRO A 51 -7.91 4.20 7.47
C PRO A 51 -8.68 3.23 8.39
N LEU A 52 -8.35 3.24 9.67
CA LEU A 52 -8.98 2.50 10.77
C LEU A 52 -9.23 3.46 11.93
N GLY A 53 -10.42 4.07 11.95
CA GLY A 53 -10.73 5.14 12.90
C GLY A 53 -9.86 6.38 12.62
N ASP A 54 -9.12 6.83 13.63
CA ASP A 54 -8.23 8.01 13.53
C ASP A 54 -6.79 7.64 13.13
N THR A 55 -6.52 6.37 12.80
CA THR A 55 -5.20 5.86 12.44
C THR A 55 -5.24 5.22 11.06
N CYS A 56 -4.22 5.48 10.25
CA CYS A 56 -3.92 4.77 9.03
C CYS A 56 -2.88 3.67 9.32
N VAL A 57 -3.16 2.46 8.85
CA VAL A 57 -2.17 1.38 8.82
C VAL A 57 -1.51 1.39 7.45
N PHE A 58 -0.21 1.64 7.43
CA PHE A 58 0.62 1.66 6.23
C PHE A 58 1.37 0.34 6.10
N GLY A 59 1.35 -0.24 4.91
CA GLY A 59 2.20 -1.34 4.49
C GLY A 59 3.18 -0.84 3.43
N HIS A 60 4.48 -1.02 3.67
CA HIS A 60 5.54 -0.66 2.75
C HIS A 60 6.17 -1.93 2.20
N ILE A 61 6.44 -1.97 0.90
CA ILE A 61 7.21 -3.04 0.26
C ILE A 61 8.42 -2.42 -0.41
N ARG A 62 9.58 -3.02 -0.23
CA ARG A 62 10.85 -2.66 -0.87
C ARG A 62 11.78 -3.85 -0.84
N ASP A 63 12.43 -4.15 -1.96
CA ASP A 63 13.48 -5.18 -2.08
C ASP A 63 13.07 -6.55 -1.50
N GLY A 64 11.83 -6.99 -1.75
CA GLY A 64 11.31 -8.27 -1.23
C GLY A 64 11.09 -8.31 0.30
N SER A 65 11.03 -7.15 0.95
CA SER A 65 10.69 -7.00 2.38
C SER A 65 9.47 -6.13 2.55
N SER A 66 8.65 -6.44 3.57
CA SER A 66 7.53 -5.60 3.99
C SER A 66 7.68 -5.07 5.40
N THR A 67 7.34 -3.81 5.62
CA THR A 67 7.19 -3.21 6.95
C THR A 67 5.80 -2.62 7.13
N VAL A 68 5.33 -2.56 8.38
CA VAL A 68 4.01 -1.99 8.72
C VAL A 68 4.21 -0.88 9.74
N THR A 69 3.57 0.26 9.52
CA THR A 69 3.61 1.43 10.41
C THR A 69 2.21 1.99 10.61
N GLN A 70 1.97 2.65 11.74
CA GLN A 70 0.73 3.37 12.02
C GLN A 70 0.99 4.88 12.03
N LEU A 71 0.17 5.63 11.31
CA LEU A 71 0.22 7.10 11.26
C LEU A 71 -1.19 7.67 11.46
N PRO A 72 -1.36 8.91 11.95
CA PRO A 72 -2.69 9.51 12.05
C PRO A 72 -3.37 9.68 10.69
N VAL A 73 -4.69 9.56 10.65
CA VAL A 73 -5.49 9.95 9.48
C VAL A 73 -5.35 11.45 9.25
N LEU A 74 -5.22 11.87 7.99
CA LEU A 74 -5.13 13.30 7.64
C LEU A 74 -6.48 13.99 7.89
N ALA A 75 -6.47 15.32 8.03
CA ALA A 75 -7.70 16.10 8.18
C ALA A 75 -8.71 15.93 7.02
N SER A 76 -8.24 15.43 5.86
CA SER A 76 -9.08 15.06 4.71
C SER A 76 -9.83 13.73 4.88
N GLY A 77 -9.55 12.96 5.92
CA GLY A 77 -10.01 11.58 6.08
C GLY A 77 -9.21 10.55 5.29
N ARG A 78 -8.11 10.97 4.64
CA ARG A 78 -7.25 10.09 3.83
C ARG A 78 -5.94 9.75 4.54
N CYS A 79 -5.28 8.72 4.06
CA CYS A 79 -3.93 8.35 4.47
C CYS A 79 -2.86 9.04 3.61
N PHE A 80 -3.10 9.21 2.30
CA PHE A 80 -2.13 9.85 1.41
C PHE A 80 -2.40 11.33 1.18
N VAL A 81 -1.30 12.08 1.02
CA VAL A 81 -1.31 13.45 0.52
C VAL A 81 -1.32 13.42 -1.01
N GLY A 82 -2.15 14.26 -1.62
CA GLY A 82 -2.31 14.32 -3.07
C GLY A 82 -3.32 13.30 -3.62
N ASP A 83 -3.40 13.22 -4.93
CA ASP A 83 -4.13 12.17 -5.65
C ASP A 83 -3.24 11.59 -6.75
N GLN A 84 -3.53 10.35 -7.15
CA GLN A 84 -2.65 9.56 -8.01
C GLN A 84 -3.02 9.65 -9.50
N ARG A 85 -3.39 10.86 -9.93
CA ARG A 85 -3.75 11.14 -11.32
C ARG A 85 -2.55 11.60 -12.14
#